data_AF-A0A8T3NLE9-F1
#
_entry.id   AF-A0A8T3NLE9-F1
#
_cell.length_a   1.000
_cell.length_b   1.000
_cell.length_c   1.000
_cell.angle_alpha   90.00
_cell.angle_beta   90.00
_cell.angle_gamma   90.00
#
_symmetry.space_group_name_H-M   'P 1'
#
loop_
_entity.id
_entity.type
_entity.pdbx_description
1 polymer ?
#
loop_
_entity_poly.entity_id
_entity_poly.type
_entity_poly.pdbx_seq_one_letter_code
_entity_poly.pdbx_strand_id
1 'polypeptide(L)' 'MDLADAALVALAEERGLSRIFSLDRDFRVYRLPRGRSFAVIP' A
#
# COMPACT_ATOMS: atom_id res chain seq x y z
N MET A 1 -3.63 -3.15 11.03
CA MET A 1 -2.37 -3.44 10.35
C MET A 1 -1.88 -4.79 10.79
N ASP A 2 -1.83 -5.74 9.85
CA ASP A 2 -1.18 -7.03 10.03
C ASP A 2 0.23 -7.03 9.38
N LEU A 3 0.94 -8.15 9.50
CA LEU A 3 2.29 -8.28 8.94
C LEU A 3 2.28 -8.25 7.40
N ALA A 4 1.24 -8.78 6.76
CA ALA A 4 1.16 -8.84 5.30
C ALA A 4 1.00 -7.44 4.71
N ASP A 5 0.10 -6.64 5.28
CA ASP A 5 -0.10 -5.23 4.94
C ASP A 5 1.19 -4.43 5.11
N ALA A 6 1.86 -4.59 6.26
CA ALA A 6 3.10 -3.88 6.56
C ALA A 6 4.22 -4.25 5.58
N ALA A 7 4.34 -5.53 5.21
CA ALA A 7 5.32 -5.99 4.23
C ALA A 7 5.04 -5.41 2.84
N LEU A 8 3.77 -5.33 2.43
CA LEU A 8 3.38 -4.73 1.15
C LEU A 8 3.66 -3.23 1.11
N VAL A 9 3.38 -2.50 2.19
CA VAL A 9 3.72 -1.08 2.32
C VAL A 9 5.23 -0.90 2.20
N ALA A 10 6.02 -1.62 3.01
CA ALA A 10 7.48 -1.51 2.99
C ALA A 10 8.08 -1.81 1.60
N LEU A 11 7.60 -2.87 0.93
CA LEU A 11 8.03 -3.22 -0.42
C LEU A 11 7.67 -2.12 -1.44
N ALA A 12 6.47 -1.56 -1.35
CA ALA A 12 6.05 -0.50 -2.25
C ALA A 12 6.86 0.78 -2.04
N GLU A 13 7.23 1.10 -0.79
CA GLU A 13 8.12 2.21 -0.47
C GLU A 13 9.51 2.01 -1.07
N GLU A 14 10.13 0.85 -0.84
CA GLU A 14 11.47 0.50 -1.37
C GLU A 14 11.51 0.60 -2.90
N ARG A 15 10.44 0.18 -3.57
CA ARG A 15 10.36 0.09 -5.03
C ARG A 15 9.74 1.31 -5.70
N GLY A 16 9.31 2.31 -4.93
CA GLY A 16 8.64 3.50 -5.46
C GLY A 16 7.29 3.20 -6.14
N LEU A 17 6.63 2.11 -5.76
CA LEU A 17 5.36 1.68 -6.32
C LEU A 17 4.20 2.42 -5.64
N SER A 18 3.21 2.82 -6.42
CA SER A 18 1.98 3.43 -5.88
C SER A 18 0.70 2.78 -6.37
N ARG A 19 0.81 1.68 -7.11
CA ARG A 19 -0.31 0.84 -7.50
C ARG A 19 -0.15 -0.49 -6.79
N ILE A 20 -1.22 -0.94 -6.16
CA ILE A 20 -1.21 -2.22 -5.46
C ILE A 20 -2.45 -3.00 -5.81
N PHE A 21 -2.28 -4.30 -5.99
CA PHE A 21 -3.41 -5.20 -6.11
C PHE A 21 -3.82 -5.71 -4.73
N SER A 22 -5.04 -5.39 -4.30
CA SER A 22 -5.59 -5.92 -3.04
C SER A 22 -7.12 -5.94 -3.11
N LEU A 23 -7.72 -7.02 -2.59
CA LEU A 23 -9.17 -7.13 -2.41
C LEU A 23 -9.64 -6.53 -1.08
N ASP A 24 -8.71 -6.21 -0.19
CA ASP A 24 -9.00 -5.54 1.06
C ASP A 24 -9.27 -4.05 0.81
N ARG A 25 -10.50 -3.63 1.10
CA ARG A 25 -10.92 -2.23 0.94
C ARG A 25 -10.22 -1.31 1.93
N ASP A 26 -9.79 -1.84 3.07
CA ASP A 26 -9.14 -1.08 4.12
C ASP A 26 -7.69 -0.76 3.79
N PHE A 27 -7.09 -1.42 2.78
CA PHE A 27 -5.74 -1.10 2.30
C PHE A 27 -5.60 0.38 1.87
N ARG A 28 -6.72 1.03 1.50
CA ARG A 28 -6.78 2.45 1.15
C ARG A 28 -6.44 3.39 2.31
N VAL A 29 -6.36 2.93 3.56
CA VAL A 29 -5.95 3.76 4.70
C VAL A 29 -4.44 3.95 4.75
N TYR A 30 -3.66 3.03 4.17
CA TYR A 30 -2.21 3.12 4.19
C TYR A 30 -1.70 4.22 3.24
N ARG A 31 -0.55 4.79 3.60
CA ARG A 31 0.07 5.92 2.91
C ARG A 31 1.53 5.61 2.64
N LEU A 32 1.98 6.02 1.47
CA LEU A 32 3.37 6.07 1.06
C LEU A 32 4.03 7.35 1.61
N PRO A 33 5.37 7.46 1.54
CA PRO A 33 6.11 8.62 1.99
C PRO A 33 5.57 9.91 1.36
N ARG A 34 5.58 10.99 2.15
CA ARG A 34 4.99 12.29 1.81
C ARG A 34 3.45 12.26 1.68
N GLY A 35 2.79 11.30 2.32
CA GLY A 35 1.33 11.24 2.39
C GLY A 35 0.65 10.80 1.10
N ARG A 36 1.38 10.17 0.18
CA ARG A 36 0.82 9.68 -1.08
C ARG A 36 -0.11 8.49 -0.83
N SER A 37 -1.27 8.50 -1.48
CA SER A 37 -2.21 7.37 -1.41
C SER A 37 -1.81 6.26 -2.39
N PHE A 38 -2.13 5.01 -2.03
CA PHE A 38 -2.12 3.90 -2.97
C PHE A 38 -3.30 3.98 -3.94
N ALA A 39 -3.04 3.66 -5.20
CA ALA A 39 -4.07 3.28 -6.15
C ALA A 39 -4.29 1.75 -6.04
N VAL A 40 -5.30 1.38 -5.26
CA VAL A 40 -5.70 -0.03 -5.10
C VAL A 40 -6.45 -0.48 -6.36
N ILE A 41 -6.09 -1.64 -6.88
CA ILE A 41 -6.72 -2.24 -8.08
C ILE A 41 -7.03 -3.73 -7.90
N PRO A 42 -8.02 -4.25 -8.64
CA PRO A 42 -9.25 -3.52 -8.90
C PRO A 42 -9.88 -3.03 -7.58
#